data_AF-A0A8T7LQE0-F1
#
_entry.id   AF-A0A8T7LQE0-F1
#
_cell.length_a   1.000
_cell.length_b   1.000
_cell.length_c   1.000
_cell.angle_alpha   90.00
_cell.angle_beta   90.00
_cell.angle_gamma   90.00
#
_symmetry.space_group_name_H-M   'P 1'
#
loop_
_entity.id
_entity.type
_entity.pdbx_description
1 polymer ?
#
loop_
_entity_poly.entity_id
_entity_poly.type
_entity_poly.pdbx_seq_one_letter_code
_entity_poly.pdbx_strand_id
1 'polypeptide(L)' 'MDKTIRKHPDNIRYDILAGLRNLYEAFASGGIREKALKLIERETDAKYKKKYAGVWRS' A
#
# COMPACT_ATOMS: atom_id res chain seq x y z
N MET A 1 -4.63 -10.51 29.05
CA MET A 1 -3.85 -10.00 27.91
C MET A 1 -4.84 -9.48 26.88
N ASP A 2 -4.88 -8.16 26.71
CA ASP A 2 -5.81 -7.49 25.82
C ASP A 2 -5.59 -7.91 24.37
N LYS A 3 -6.61 -8.52 23.76
CA LYS A 3 -6.62 -8.92 22.36
C LYS A 3 -6.92 -7.70 21.48
N THR A 4 -6.06 -6.69 21.50
CA THR A 4 -6.00 -5.75 20.36
C THR A 4 -5.27 -6.46 19.21
N ILE A 5 -5.85 -7.57 18.75
CA ILE A 5 -5.54 -8.17 17.45
C ILE A 5 -6.02 -7.12 16.45
N ARG A 6 -5.06 -6.41 15.87
CA ARG A 6 -5.27 -5.46 14.76
C ARG A 6 -6.28 -6.09 13.81
N LYS A 7 -7.51 -5.54 13.76
CA LYS A 7 -8.70 -6.26 13.25
C LYS A 7 -8.55 -6.83 11.84
N HIS A 8 -7.58 -6.38 11.04
CA HIS A 8 -7.28 -6.94 9.71
C HIS A 8 -5.78 -6.82 9.40
N PRO A 9 -4.97 -7.89 9.50
CA PRO A 9 -3.56 -7.87 9.06
C PRO A 9 -3.41 -7.45 7.58
N ASP A 10 -4.44 -7.74 6.78
CA ASP A 10 -4.58 -7.44 5.35
C ASP A 10 -4.57 -5.94 5.01
N ASN A 11 -4.80 -5.07 6.00
CA ASN A 11 -4.85 -3.61 5.79
C ASN A 11 -3.51 -2.91 5.97
N ILE A 12 -2.49 -3.54 6.57
CA ILE A 12 -1.18 -2.88 6.78
C ILE A 12 -0.55 -2.48 5.44
N ARG A 13 -0.55 -3.38 4.45
CA ARG A 13 0.00 -3.07 3.12
C ARG A 13 -0.80 -1.99 2.41
N TYR A 14 -2.12 -1.97 2.58
CA TYR A 14 -2.97 -0.91 2.04
C TYR A 14 -2.62 0.45 2.64
N ASP A 15 -2.53 0.54 3.97
CA ASP A 15 -2.24 1.78 4.67
C ASP A 15 -0.85 2.32 4.32
N ILE A 16 0.15 1.43 4.19
CA ILE A 16 1.49 1.80 3.69
C ILE A 16 1.40 2.39 2.29
N LEU A 17 0.68 1.76 1.37
CA LEU A 17 0.56 2.23 -0.01
C LEU A 17 -0.17 3.57 -0.11
N ALA A 18 -1.21 3.78 0.71
CA ALA A 18 -1.92 5.05 0.80
C ALA A 18 -1.02 6.16 1.38
N GLY A 19 -0.25 5.86 2.44
CA GLY A 19 0.71 6.80 3.01
C GLY A 19 1.82 7.18 2.02
N LEU A 20 2.36 6.21 1.27
CA LEU A 20 3.33 6.47 0.21
C LEU A 20 2.73 7.33 -0.90
N ARG A 21 1.44 7.16 -1.23
CA ARG A 21 0.76 7.98 -2.25
C ARG A 21 0.68 9.44 -1.81
N ASN A 22 0.23 9.68 -0.58
CA ASN A 22 0.17 11.02 -0.01
C ASN A 22 1.55 11.68 0.03
N LEU A 23 2.58 10.93 0.42
CA LEU A 23 3.96 11.43 0.44
C LEU A 23 4.47 11.76 -0.98
N TYR A 24 4.15 10.93 -1.97
CA TYR A 24 4.49 11.19 -3.36
C TYR A 24 3.80 12.46 -3.88
N GLU A 25 2.53 12.68 -3.55
CA GLU A 25 1.81 13.89 -3.95
C GLU A 25 2.38 15.16 -3.30
N ALA A 26 2.85 15.06 -2.05
CA ALA A 26 3.44 16.20 -1.33
C ALA A 26 4.86 16.56 -1.82
N PHE A 27 5.67 15.59 -2.25
CA PHE A 27 7.10 15.79 -2.54
C PHE A 27 7.55 15.42 -3.96
N ALA A 28 6.66 14.84 -4.78
CA ALA A 28 6.89 14.41 -6.17
C ALA A 28 8.15 13.56 -6.41
N SER A 29 8.64 12.83 -5.40
CA SER A 29 9.86 12.03 -5.52
C SER A 29 9.62 10.70 -6.23
N GLY A 30 10.24 10.51 -7.40
CA GLY A 30 10.08 9.29 -8.22
C GLY A 30 10.40 7.98 -7.49
N GLY A 31 11.32 8.00 -6.52
CA GLY A 31 11.67 6.81 -5.72
C GLY A 31 10.54 6.31 -4.83
N ILE A 32 9.60 7.16 -4.44
CA ILE A 32 8.44 6.78 -3.63
C ILE A 32 7.48 5.93 -4.47
N ARG A 33 7.18 6.40 -5.69
CA ARG A 33 6.31 5.68 -6.63
C ARG A 33 6.90 4.32 -7.00
N GLU A 34 8.20 4.25 -7.26
CA GLU A 34 8.87 2.98 -7.59
C GLU A 34 8.76 1.95 -6.44
N LYS A 35 9.00 2.37 -5.19
CA LYS A 35 8.87 1.50 -4.02
C LYS A 35 7.44 1.00 -3.84
N ALA A 36 6.45 1.86 -4.05
CA ALA A 36 5.04 1.47 -3.97
C ALA A 36 4.66 0.43 -5.03
N LEU A 37 5.06 0.65 -6.30
CA LEU A 37 4.81 -0.31 -7.38
C LEU A 37 5.50 -1.66 -7.12
N LYS A 38 6.74 -1.65 -6.65
CA LYS A 38 7.45 -2.88 -6.24
C LYS A 38 6.74 -3.62 -5.11
N LEU A 39 6.15 -2.89 -4.15
CA LEU A 39 5.39 -3.50 -3.06
C LEU A 39 4.08 -4.14 -3.56
N ILE A 40 3.37 -3.49 -4.49
CA ILE A 40 2.17 -4.04 -5.13
C ILE A 40 2.50 -5.33 -5.89
N GLU A 41 3.60 -5.35 -6.64
CA GLU A 41 3.99 -6.53 -7.44
C GLU A 41 4.32 -7.76 -6.60
N ARG A 42 4.73 -7.58 -5.34
CA ARG A 42 5.02 -8.68 -4.41
C ARG A 42 3.76 -9.32 -3.80
N GLU A 43 2.59 -8.73 -4.01
CA GLU A 43 1.33 -9.33 -3.56
C GLU A 43 0.93 -10.47 -4.49
N THR A 44 0.78 -11.67 -3.92
CA THR A 44 0.43 -12.89 -4.65
C THR A 44 -1.07 -13.10 -4.77
N ASP A 45 -1.85 -12.57 -3.82
CA ASP A 45 -3.31 -12.61 -3.89
C ASP A 45 -3.81 -11.59 -4.92
N ALA A 46 -4.43 -12.07 -5.99
CA ALA A 46 -4.90 -11.23 -7.08
C ALA A 46 -5.95 -10.18 -6.66
N LYS A 47 -6.80 -10.50 -5.68
CA LYS A 47 -7.81 -9.56 -5.14
C LYS A 47 -7.11 -8.42 -4.41
N TYR A 48 -6.12 -8.73 -3.57
CA TYR A 48 -5.37 -7.70 -2.85
C TYR A 48 -4.42 -6.92 -3.76
N LYS A 49 -3.74 -7.56 -4.72
CA LYS A 49 -2.92 -6.87 -5.71
C LYS A 49 -3.73 -5.84 -6.50
N LYS A 50 -4.95 -6.20 -6.94
CA LYS A 50 -5.87 -5.28 -7.61
C LYS A 50 -6.33 -4.14 -6.70
N LYS A 51 -6.67 -4.44 -5.43
CA LYS A 51 -7.01 -3.43 -4.41
C LYS A 51 -5.88 -2.41 -4.24
N TYR A 52 -4.65 -2.90 -4.09
CA TYR A 52 -3.44 -2.11 -3.86
C TYR A 52 -3.05 -1.28 -5.09
N ALA A 53 -3.14 -1.86 -6.29
CA ALA A 53 -2.96 -1.13 -7.54
C ALA A 53 -3.96 0.02 -7.69
N GLY A 54 -5.19 -0.14 -7.19
CA GLY A 54 -6.22 0.90 -7.18
C GLY A 54 -5.79 2.19 -6.48
N VAL A 55 -4.97 2.11 -5.43
CA VAL A 55 -4.45 3.28 -4.70
C VAL A 55 -3.51 4.12 -5.58
N TRP A 56 -2.83 3.48 -6.54
CA TRP A 56 -1.82 4.11 -7.39
C TRP A 56 -2.27 4.28 -8.84
N ARG A 57 -3.55 4.03 -9.13
CA ARG A 57 -4.12 4.21 -10.45
C ARG A 57 -4.47 5.69 -10.63
N SER A 58 -3.67 6.38 -11.42
CA SER A 58 -3.89 7.73 -11.97
C SER A 58 -3.85 7.62 -13.47
#